data_AF-A0A964YMH0-F1
#
_entry.id   AF-A0A964YMH0-F1
#
_cell.length_a   1.000
_cell.length_b   1.000
_cell.length_c   1.000
_cell.angle_alpha   90.00
_cell.angle_beta   90.00
_cell.angle_gamma   90.00
#
_symmetry.space_group_name_H-M   'P 1'
#
loop_
_entity.id
_entity.type
_entity.pdbx_description
1 polymer ?
#
loop_
_entity_poly.entity_id
_entity_poly.type
_entity_poly.pdbx_seq_one_letter_code
_entity_poly.pdbx_strand_id
1 'polypeptide(L)'
;MLVKNKDSSFLTTKRRSRTIYANFIVQQQKFQQGCGGGPQIESGSASSNEFSNYIIYKEGETLTTPTEQASILANGQCPVTAVVTISPPVDQIVASLSTSLAAYTAAATGDWVEITSSEYSLLQTNVTNTSICGASTSILTTATSGGYSSSPIISANVIDETNVFSLPANTYLYAVAFAYDTDAKANIRIYTNPSKTARTGYVQQGNPLPATTVSSVSVQYYVNKGVSSVSVATAGNMAIFDPNTNTGLCTKIFTNIGIYYVQTGAGVIPNSSTNLNGTNNASTVGFQGLATTTKQWS
;
A
#
# COMPACT_ATOMS: atom_id res chain seq x y z
N MET A 1 53.19 -9.74 6.66
CA MET A 1 51.97 -9.82 5.80
C MET A 1 51.14 -10.98 6.30
N LEU A 2 50.09 -10.71 7.09
CA LEU A 2 49.25 -11.74 7.71
C LEU A 2 48.29 -12.33 6.68
N VAL A 3 48.54 -13.57 6.28
CA VAL A 3 47.58 -14.37 5.52
C VAL A 3 46.44 -14.74 6.47
N LYS A 4 45.26 -14.14 6.27
CA LYS A 4 44.04 -14.56 6.96
C LYS A 4 43.72 -15.99 6.53
N ASN A 5 44.07 -16.97 7.37
CA ASN A 5 43.57 -18.34 7.24
C ASN A 5 42.04 -18.28 7.33
N LYS A 6 41.37 -18.56 6.21
CA LYS A 6 39.91 -18.73 6.20
C LYS A 6 39.59 -19.90 7.11
N ASP A 7 38.79 -19.61 8.14
CA ASP A 7 38.34 -20.54 9.15
C ASP A 7 37.83 -21.84 8.49
N SER A 8 38.24 -22.98 9.04
CA SER A 8 37.88 -24.32 8.56
C SER A 8 36.37 -24.53 8.52
N SER A 9 35.63 -23.75 9.31
CA SER A 9 34.17 -23.66 9.29
C SER A 9 33.62 -23.19 7.93
N PHE A 10 34.23 -22.20 7.28
CA PHE A 10 33.76 -21.66 6.01
C PHE A 10 33.95 -22.65 4.85
N LEU A 11 35.10 -23.33 4.82
CA LEU A 11 35.37 -24.38 3.83
C LEU A 11 34.46 -25.59 4.03
N THR A 12 34.16 -25.94 5.29
CA THR A 12 33.26 -27.04 5.63
C THR A 12 31.82 -26.72 5.27
N THR A 13 31.34 -25.51 5.55
CA THR A 13 30.03 -25.01 5.13
C THR A 13 29.93 -25.01 3.60
N LYS A 14 30.94 -24.51 2.89
CA LYS A 14 30.97 -24.52 1.43
C LYS A 14 30.95 -25.94 0.85
N ARG A 15 31.65 -26.90 1.49
CA ARG A 15 31.61 -28.32 1.09
C ARG A 15 30.24 -28.94 1.34
N ARG A 16 29.61 -28.69 2.49
CA ARG A 16 28.25 -29.17 2.79
C ARG A 16 27.22 -28.60 1.82
N SER A 17 27.27 -27.30 1.51
CA SER A 17 26.38 -26.68 0.52
C SER A 17 26.57 -27.27 -0.88
N ARG A 18 27.80 -27.62 -1.27
CA ARG A 18 28.09 -28.30 -2.54
C ARG A 18 27.54 -29.73 -2.57
N THR A 19 27.66 -30.48 -1.48
CA THR A 19 27.08 -31.84 -1.38
C THR A 19 25.55 -31.80 -1.41
N ILE A 20 24.94 -30.83 -0.75
CA ILE A 20 23.47 -30.64 -0.77
C ILE A 20 23.01 -30.28 -2.18
N TYR A 21 23.71 -29.36 -2.86
CA TYR A 21 23.41 -29.00 -4.25
C TYR A 21 23.61 -30.17 -5.22
N ALA A 22 24.71 -30.94 -5.07
CA ALA A 22 24.96 -32.12 -5.88
C ALA A 22 23.89 -33.20 -5.68
N ASN A 23 23.48 -33.45 -4.44
CA ASN A 23 22.37 -34.36 -4.14
C ASN A 23 21.05 -33.85 -4.73
N PHE A 24 20.78 -32.55 -4.66
CA PHE A 24 19.60 -31.93 -5.26
C PHE A 24 19.61 -32.05 -6.79
N ILE A 25 20.73 -31.81 -7.47
CA ILE A 25 20.86 -31.99 -8.93
C ILE A 25 20.69 -33.45 -9.32
N VAL A 26 21.29 -34.40 -8.57
CA VAL A 26 21.09 -35.84 -8.81
C VAL A 26 19.64 -36.24 -8.62
N GLN A 27 18.95 -35.69 -7.62
CA GLN A 27 17.52 -35.93 -7.42
C GLN A 27 16.68 -35.28 -8.53
N GLN A 28 16.98 -34.04 -8.92
CA GLN A 28 16.28 -33.32 -9.97
C GLN A 28 16.49 -34.00 -11.34
N GLN A 29 17.68 -34.51 -11.62
CA GLN A 29 17.98 -35.29 -12.83
C GLN A 29 17.26 -36.63 -12.85
N LYS A 30 17.17 -37.32 -11.69
CA LYS A 30 16.34 -38.53 -11.54
C LYS A 30 14.85 -38.25 -11.75
N PHE A 31 14.39 -37.04 -11.41
CA PHE A 31 13.01 -36.60 -11.64
C PHE A 31 12.75 -36.11 -13.07
N GLN A 32 13.71 -35.46 -13.73
CA GLN A 32 13.55 -34.90 -15.07
C GLN A 32 13.77 -35.91 -16.21
N GLN A 33 14.51 -36.99 -15.98
CA GLN A 33 14.76 -38.02 -17.01
C GLN A 33 13.85 -39.24 -16.88
N GLY A 34 12.54 -39.03 -16.82
CA GLY A 34 11.55 -40.11 -16.79
C GLY A 34 11.95 -41.30 -17.68
N CYS A 35 12.17 -42.46 -17.04
CA CYS A 35 12.27 -43.80 -17.64
C CYS A 35 13.23 -44.03 -18.82
N GLY A 36 14.16 -43.11 -19.13
CA GLY A 36 15.17 -43.26 -20.19
C GLY A 36 16.58 -43.33 -19.59
N GLY A 37 17.42 -44.23 -20.11
CA GLY A 37 18.75 -44.57 -19.56
C GLY A 37 19.59 -43.34 -19.17
N GLY A 38 20.15 -43.38 -17.97
CA GLY A 38 20.87 -42.25 -17.38
C GLY A 38 22.12 -41.84 -18.18
N PRO A 39 22.54 -40.56 -18.11
CA PRO A 39 23.66 -40.05 -18.87
C PRO A 39 24.96 -40.58 -18.27
N GLN A 40 25.84 -41.09 -19.14
CA GLN A 40 27.24 -41.32 -18.81
C GLN A 40 27.92 -39.95 -18.67
N ILE A 41 28.45 -39.63 -17.49
CA ILE A 41 29.33 -38.48 -17.31
C ILE A 41 30.72 -38.91 -17.79
N GLU A 42 31.05 -38.58 -19.03
CA GLU A 42 32.44 -38.64 -19.48
C GLU A 42 33.20 -37.46 -18.87
N SER A 43 34.19 -37.77 -18.02
CA SER A 43 35.09 -36.79 -17.44
C SER A 43 36.07 -36.28 -18.51
N GLY A 44 35.61 -35.39 -19.39
CA GLY A 44 36.43 -34.66 -20.33
C GLY A 44 36.95 -33.36 -19.69
N SER A 45 38.27 -33.26 -19.51
CA SER A 45 38.93 -32.05 -19.03
C SER A 45 38.77 -30.88 -20.00
N ALA A 46 37.80 -30.00 -19.78
CA ALA A 46 37.85 -28.64 -20.28
C ALA A 46 36.96 -27.72 -19.45
N SER A 47 37.54 -26.63 -18.98
CA SER A 47 36.91 -25.54 -18.25
C SER A 47 35.65 -25.03 -18.97
N SER A 48 34.48 -25.22 -18.37
CA SER A 48 33.28 -24.45 -18.71
C SER A 48 32.85 -23.68 -17.47
N ASN A 49 32.55 -22.39 -17.67
CA ASN A 49 32.12 -21.47 -16.64
C ASN A 49 30.75 -21.93 -16.09
N GLU A 50 30.71 -22.34 -14.82
CA GLU A 50 29.47 -22.63 -14.10
C GLU A 50 28.64 -21.35 -13.96
N PHE A 51 27.66 -21.15 -14.85
CA PHE A 51 26.53 -20.27 -14.56
C PHE A 51 25.69 -20.93 -13.47
N SER A 52 25.93 -20.49 -12.23
CA SER A 52 25.20 -20.97 -11.06
C SER A 52 23.80 -20.36 -11.07
N ASN A 53 22.82 -21.11 -11.59
CA ASN A 53 21.41 -20.82 -11.35
C ASN A 53 21.12 -21.09 -9.86
N TYR A 54 21.09 -20.03 -9.06
CA TYR A 54 20.65 -20.10 -7.66
C TYR A 54 19.13 -20.20 -7.63
N ILE A 55 18.62 -21.30 -7.08
CA ILE A 55 17.21 -21.39 -6.66
C ILE A 55 17.13 -20.77 -5.26
N ILE A 56 16.37 -19.68 -5.13
CA ILE A 56 16.09 -19.03 -3.85
C ILE A 56 14.82 -19.65 -3.29
N TYR A 57 14.94 -20.40 -2.19
CA TYR A 57 13.78 -20.86 -1.40
C TYR A 57 13.34 -19.74 -0.45
N LYS A 58 12.04 -19.60 -0.22
CA LYS A 58 11.50 -18.70 0.81
C LYS A 58 11.53 -19.40 2.17
N GLU A 59 11.73 -18.63 3.24
CA GLU A 59 11.67 -19.11 4.61
C GLU A 59 10.25 -19.63 4.91
N GLY A 60 10.13 -20.93 5.24
CA GLY A 60 8.87 -21.58 5.58
C GLY A 60 8.37 -22.65 4.60
N GLU A 61 9.02 -22.86 3.44
CA GLU A 61 8.68 -23.98 2.56
C GLU A 61 9.19 -25.31 3.17
N THR A 62 8.28 -26.19 3.56
CA THR A 62 8.60 -27.55 4.01
C THR A 62 8.96 -28.43 2.81
N LEU A 63 10.20 -28.93 2.79
CA LEU A 63 10.60 -30.00 1.89
C LEU A 63 9.64 -31.19 2.04
N THR A 64 9.17 -31.74 0.92
CA THR A 64 8.39 -32.99 0.87
C THR A 64 9.08 -34.05 1.74
N THR A 65 8.32 -34.69 2.62
CA THR A 65 8.84 -35.69 3.54
C THR A 65 9.30 -36.95 2.79
N PRO A 66 10.24 -37.75 3.33
CA PRO A 66 10.66 -39.02 2.73
C PRO A 66 9.49 -39.99 2.48
N THR A 67 8.44 -39.93 3.31
CA THR A 67 7.23 -40.74 3.17
C THR A 67 6.38 -40.30 1.99
N GLU A 68 6.22 -38.99 1.76
CA GLU A 68 5.55 -38.45 0.56
C GLU A 68 6.34 -38.75 -0.71
N GLN A 69 7.67 -38.72 -0.64
CA GLN A 69 8.51 -39.09 -1.76
C GLN A 69 8.33 -40.57 -2.15
N ALA A 70 8.23 -41.47 -1.17
CA ALA A 70 8.04 -42.89 -1.41
C ALA A 70 6.65 -43.22 -2.00
N SER A 71 5.59 -42.50 -1.61
CA SER A 71 4.24 -42.72 -2.14
C SER A 71 4.08 -42.22 -3.58
N ILE A 72 4.73 -41.10 -3.94
CA ILE A 72 4.76 -40.58 -5.32
C ILE A 72 5.46 -41.57 -6.27
N LEU A 73 6.58 -42.16 -5.83
CA LEU A 73 7.33 -43.14 -6.61
C LEU A 73 6.57 -44.47 -6.77
N ALA A 74 5.85 -44.92 -5.74
CA ALA A 74 5.13 -46.20 -5.75
C ALA A 74 3.94 -46.23 -6.72
N ASN A 75 3.34 -45.06 -7.03
CA ASN A 75 2.14 -44.98 -7.87
C ASN A 75 2.43 -44.84 -9.38
N GLY A 76 3.70 -44.89 -9.81
CA GLY A 76 4.06 -44.76 -11.23
C GLY A 76 3.64 -43.43 -11.87
N GLN A 77 3.18 -42.49 -11.06
CA GLN A 77 2.91 -41.13 -11.47
C GLN A 77 4.26 -40.42 -11.49
N CYS A 78 4.89 -40.37 -12.66
CA CYS A 78 5.85 -39.30 -12.90
C CYS A 78 5.17 -38.02 -12.43
N PRO A 79 5.75 -37.23 -11.52
CA PRO A 79 5.21 -35.93 -11.21
C PRO A 79 5.24 -35.18 -12.53
N VAL A 80 4.07 -35.08 -13.17
CA VAL A 80 3.85 -34.11 -14.23
C VAL A 80 4.36 -32.83 -13.62
N THR A 81 5.34 -32.18 -14.25
CA THR A 81 5.85 -30.91 -13.75
C THR A 81 4.63 -30.04 -13.55
N ALA A 82 4.21 -29.90 -12.29
CA ALA A 82 3.10 -29.04 -11.96
C ALA A 82 3.64 -27.68 -12.36
N VAL A 83 3.12 -27.14 -13.46
CA VAL A 83 3.41 -25.78 -13.83
C VAL A 83 2.85 -24.99 -12.67
N VAL A 84 3.73 -24.60 -11.75
CA VAL A 84 3.40 -23.64 -10.70
C VAL A 84 3.17 -22.35 -11.47
N THR A 85 1.92 -22.16 -11.87
CA THR A 85 1.43 -20.88 -12.33
C THR A 85 1.44 -20.01 -11.10
N ILE A 86 2.54 -19.29 -10.91
CA ILE A 86 2.57 -18.19 -9.97
C ILE A 86 1.58 -17.19 -10.57
N SER A 87 0.34 -17.19 -10.06
CA SER A 87 -0.57 -16.10 -10.41
C SER A 87 0.17 -14.82 -10.05
N PRO A 88 0.30 -13.85 -10.96
CA PRO A 88 0.85 -12.56 -10.59
C PRO A 88 0.09 -12.07 -9.35
N PRO A 89 0.76 -11.41 -8.40
CA PRO A 89 0.08 -10.84 -7.25
C PRO A 89 -1.09 -10.02 -7.78
N VAL A 90 -2.30 -10.46 -7.47
CA VAL A 90 -3.52 -9.80 -7.94
C VAL A 90 -3.54 -8.46 -7.24
N ASP A 91 -3.63 -7.37 -8.01
CA ASP A 91 -3.85 -6.04 -7.47
C ASP A 91 -5.11 -6.10 -6.58
N GLN A 92 -4.91 -6.03 -5.26
CA GLN A 92 -5.99 -6.23 -4.29
C GLN A 92 -6.97 -5.05 -4.31
N ILE A 93 -6.54 -3.88 -4.81
CA ILE A 93 -7.43 -2.75 -5.07
C ILE A 93 -8.38 -3.14 -6.19
N VAL A 94 -7.86 -3.60 -7.33
CA VAL A 94 -8.69 -4.06 -8.47
C VAL A 94 -9.70 -5.13 -8.05
N ALA A 95 -9.27 -6.11 -7.26
CA ALA A 95 -10.14 -7.18 -6.77
C ALA A 95 -11.23 -6.70 -5.79
N SER A 96 -11.08 -5.50 -5.21
CA SER A 96 -12.04 -4.91 -4.28
C SER A 96 -13.04 -3.96 -4.95
N LEU A 97 -12.84 -3.65 -6.24
CA LEU A 97 -13.71 -2.77 -7.00
C LEU A 97 -14.66 -3.59 -7.88
N SER A 98 -15.90 -3.14 -7.96
CA SER A 98 -16.95 -3.71 -8.81
C SER A 98 -17.56 -2.62 -9.68
N THR A 99 -18.41 -1.77 -9.11
CA THR A 99 -19.04 -0.61 -9.76
C THR A 99 -18.00 0.32 -10.37
N SER A 100 -16.91 0.60 -9.65
CA SER A 100 -15.92 1.62 -10.01
C SER A 100 -14.71 1.06 -10.75
N LEU A 101 -14.71 -0.25 -11.04
CA LEU A 101 -13.59 -0.96 -11.64
C LEU A 101 -13.22 -0.41 -13.03
N ALA A 102 -14.21 -0.13 -13.87
CA ALA A 102 -13.97 0.39 -15.22
C ALA A 102 -13.31 1.77 -15.18
N ALA A 103 -13.80 2.66 -14.33
CA ALA A 103 -13.22 3.99 -14.12
C ALA A 103 -11.80 3.91 -13.57
N TYR A 104 -11.54 3.04 -12.59
CA TYR A 104 -10.20 2.82 -12.02
C TYR A 104 -9.20 2.23 -13.02
N THR A 105 -9.67 1.38 -13.93
CA THR A 105 -8.82 0.79 -14.97
C THR A 105 -8.46 1.81 -16.04
N ALA A 106 -9.37 2.73 -16.36
CA ALA A 106 -9.17 3.78 -17.36
C ALA A 106 -8.39 5.00 -16.86
N ALA A 107 -8.36 5.23 -15.54
CA ALA A 107 -7.68 6.37 -14.92
C ALA A 107 -6.16 6.34 -15.10
N ALA A 108 -5.54 7.52 -15.20
CA ALA A 108 -4.09 7.62 -15.26
C ALA A 108 -3.46 7.46 -13.86
N THR A 109 -2.17 7.11 -13.81
CA THR A 109 -1.42 7.09 -12.56
C THR A 109 -1.46 8.46 -11.87
N GLY A 110 -1.83 8.47 -10.59
CA GLY A 110 -1.99 9.65 -9.75
C GLY A 110 -3.43 10.16 -9.69
N ASP A 111 -4.33 9.73 -10.58
CA ASP A 111 -5.73 10.15 -10.56
C ASP A 111 -6.49 9.52 -9.39
N TRP A 112 -7.37 10.31 -8.79
CA TRP A 112 -8.37 9.80 -7.86
C TRP A 112 -9.63 9.39 -8.62
N VAL A 113 -10.18 8.25 -8.26
CA VAL A 113 -11.41 7.71 -8.83
C VAL A 113 -12.42 7.59 -7.71
N GLU A 114 -13.60 8.17 -7.93
CA GLU A 114 -14.72 8.03 -7.00
C GLU A 114 -15.15 6.56 -6.92
N ILE A 115 -15.39 6.08 -5.70
CA ILE A 115 -15.83 4.72 -5.44
C ILE A 115 -17.05 4.70 -4.52
N THR A 116 -17.73 3.56 -4.46
CA THR A 116 -18.85 3.37 -3.54
C THR A 116 -18.38 3.17 -2.10
N SER A 117 -19.27 3.41 -1.13
CA SER A 117 -19.01 3.11 0.28
C SER A 117 -18.68 1.63 0.51
N SER A 118 -19.38 0.72 -0.18
CA SER A 118 -19.15 -0.73 -0.11
C SER A 118 -17.77 -1.11 -0.62
N GLU A 119 -17.33 -0.55 -1.75
CA GLU A 119 -15.98 -0.77 -2.27
C GLU A 119 -14.91 -0.22 -1.31
N TYR A 120 -15.13 0.95 -0.72
CA TYR A 120 -14.21 1.48 0.29
C TYR A 120 -14.10 0.57 1.53
N SER A 121 -15.20 -0.03 1.97
CA SER A 121 -15.18 -1.05 3.04
C SER A 121 -14.44 -2.32 2.64
N LEU A 122 -14.59 -2.79 1.38
CA LEU A 122 -13.86 -3.94 0.87
C LEU A 122 -12.34 -3.68 0.80
N LEU A 123 -11.93 -2.46 0.45
CA LEU A 123 -10.50 -2.09 0.46
C LEU A 123 -9.88 -2.26 1.85
N GLN A 124 -10.60 -1.92 2.92
CA GLN A 124 -10.12 -2.08 4.30
C GLN A 124 -9.83 -3.53 4.66
N THR A 125 -10.59 -4.48 4.12
CA THR A 125 -10.47 -5.91 4.46
C THR A 125 -9.57 -6.68 3.50
N ASN A 126 -9.58 -6.33 2.21
CA ASN A 126 -8.95 -7.12 1.16
C ASN A 126 -7.53 -6.66 0.83
N VAL A 127 -7.24 -5.37 0.98
CA VAL A 127 -5.88 -4.85 0.76
C VAL A 127 -5.04 -5.13 2.00
N THR A 128 -4.03 -5.97 1.82
CA THR A 128 -3.16 -6.44 2.91
C THR A 128 -2.43 -5.28 3.57
N ASN A 129 -2.27 -5.37 4.90
CA ASN A 129 -1.60 -4.37 5.72
C ASN A 129 -2.23 -2.96 5.61
N THR A 130 -3.54 -2.89 5.37
CA THR A 130 -4.26 -1.61 5.38
C THR A 130 -4.43 -1.10 6.81
N SER A 131 -4.14 0.17 7.01
CA SER A 131 -4.36 0.94 8.22
C SER A 131 -5.24 2.14 7.93
N ILE A 132 -6.14 2.45 8.86
CA ILE A 132 -6.92 3.69 8.84
C ILE A 132 -6.06 4.83 9.40
N CYS A 133 -6.16 6.01 8.77
CA CYS A 133 -5.55 7.25 9.23
C CYS A 133 -6.53 8.43 9.10
N GLY A 134 -6.24 9.56 9.76
CA GLY A 134 -7.18 10.66 9.87
C GLY A 134 -8.34 10.32 10.82
N ALA A 135 -9.53 10.83 10.53
CA ALA A 135 -10.72 10.63 11.33
C ALA A 135 -11.16 9.16 11.39
N SER A 136 -11.59 8.70 12.56
CA SER A 136 -12.21 7.39 12.73
C SER A 136 -13.53 7.29 11.96
N THR A 137 -14.00 6.07 11.69
CA THR A 137 -15.26 5.84 10.97
C THR A 137 -16.46 6.46 11.70
N SER A 138 -16.42 6.50 13.04
CA SER A 138 -17.48 7.13 13.82
C SER A 138 -17.47 8.66 13.65
N ILE A 139 -16.31 9.31 13.58
CA ILE A 139 -16.22 10.74 13.25
C ILE A 139 -16.75 10.99 11.84
N LEU A 140 -16.25 10.23 10.86
CA LEU A 140 -16.56 10.41 9.44
C LEU A 140 -18.08 10.35 9.16
N THR A 141 -18.77 9.35 9.73
CA THR A 141 -20.19 9.10 9.47
C THR A 141 -21.15 10.01 10.24
N THR A 142 -20.65 10.74 11.25
CA THR A 142 -21.47 11.62 12.09
C THR A 142 -21.11 13.10 11.96
N ALA A 143 -20.27 13.46 10.99
CA ALA A 143 -20.04 14.84 10.60
C ALA A 143 -21.27 15.35 9.84
N THR A 144 -21.98 16.34 10.41
CA THR A 144 -23.37 16.66 10.00
C THR A 144 -23.58 18.07 9.47
N SER A 145 -22.61 18.99 9.59
CA SER A 145 -22.52 20.32 8.92
C SER A 145 -21.84 21.34 9.85
N GLY A 146 -21.49 22.51 9.31
CA GLY A 146 -20.74 23.56 10.02
C GLY A 146 -19.30 23.73 9.49
N GLY A 147 -19.10 23.49 8.20
CA GLY A 147 -17.82 23.77 7.55
C GLY A 147 -17.39 25.23 7.71
N TYR A 148 -16.15 25.52 7.31
CA TYR A 148 -15.62 26.87 7.40
C TYR A 148 -16.47 27.85 6.58
N SER A 149 -16.86 28.97 7.19
CA SER A 149 -17.62 30.05 6.54
C SER A 149 -16.79 30.87 5.53
N SER A 150 -15.53 30.51 5.35
CA SER A 150 -14.54 31.21 4.54
C SER A 150 -13.57 30.22 3.91
N SER A 151 -13.27 30.45 2.63
CA SER A 151 -12.51 29.55 1.76
C SER A 151 -11.85 30.36 0.64
N PRO A 152 -10.77 29.89 -0.04
CA PRO A 152 -10.09 28.58 0.06
C PRO A 152 -9.48 28.25 1.42
N ILE A 153 -9.50 26.98 1.80
CA ILE A 153 -8.95 26.53 3.07
C ILE A 153 -8.23 25.19 2.97
N ILE A 154 -7.08 25.09 3.61
CA ILE A 154 -6.44 23.81 3.93
C ILE A 154 -6.56 23.53 5.42
N SER A 155 -6.90 22.29 5.77
CA SER A 155 -7.07 21.88 7.16
C SER A 155 -6.52 20.49 7.44
N ALA A 156 -6.02 20.29 8.65
CA ALA A 156 -5.53 19.03 9.18
C ALA A 156 -6.14 18.80 10.57
N ASN A 157 -6.56 17.58 10.88
CA ASN A 157 -7.02 17.24 12.22
C ASN A 157 -5.84 17.17 13.20
N VAL A 158 -6.06 17.54 14.46
CA VAL A 158 -5.11 17.27 15.54
C VAL A 158 -5.20 15.78 15.89
N ILE A 159 -4.05 15.09 15.90
CA ILE A 159 -3.98 13.67 16.21
C ILE A 159 -4.18 13.46 17.72
N ASP A 160 -5.10 12.57 18.09
CA ASP A 160 -5.38 12.15 19.48
C ASP A 160 -5.24 10.62 19.69
N GLU A 161 -5.03 9.86 18.61
CA GLU A 161 -4.96 8.39 18.54
C GLU A 161 -6.17 7.63 19.11
N THR A 162 -7.23 8.34 19.49
CA THR A 162 -8.51 7.76 19.96
C THR A 162 -9.57 7.87 18.88
N ASN A 163 -9.66 9.02 18.24
CA ASN A 163 -10.63 9.32 17.20
C ASN A 163 -9.99 9.88 15.93
N VAL A 164 -8.75 10.37 16.01
CA VAL A 164 -7.95 10.84 14.88
C VAL A 164 -6.60 10.12 14.92
N PHE A 165 -6.38 9.23 13.97
CA PHE A 165 -5.19 8.40 13.88
C PHE A 165 -4.14 9.03 12.98
N SER A 166 -2.87 8.87 13.36
CA SER A 166 -1.76 9.29 12.49
C SER A 166 -1.65 8.44 11.21
N LEU A 167 -1.12 9.02 10.13
CA LEU A 167 -0.72 8.27 8.95
C LEU A 167 0.55 7.45 9.28
N PRO A 168 0.55 6.10 9.20
CA PRO A 168 1.71 5.32 9.61
C PRO A 168 2.92 5.54 8.71
N ALA A 169 4.12 5.40 9.27
CA ALA A 169 5.38 5.50 8.53
C ALA A 169 5.48 4.43 7.44
N ASN A 170 6.16 4.75 6.33
CA ASN A 170 6.44 3.82 5.24
C ASN A 170 5.18 3.21 4.60
N THR A 171 4.11 4.00 4.51
CA THR A 171 2.85 3.59 3.87
C THR A 171 2.55 4.39 2.62
N TYR A 172 1.72 3.81 1.76
CA TYR A 172 1.13 4.44 0.59
C TYR A 172 -0.32 4.79 0.92
N LEU A 173 -0.66 6.07 0.97
CA LEU A 173 -2.05 6.54 1.06
C LEU A 173 -2.73 6.28 -0.28
N TYR A 174 -3.68 5.36 -0.33
CA TYR A 174 -4.25 4.89 -1.59
C TYR A 174 -5.77 5.08 -1.67
N ALA A 175 -6.46 5.34 -0.56
CA ALA A 175 -7.87 5.69 -0.59
C ALA A 175 -8.17 6.77 0.46
N VAL A 176 -9.22 7.54 0.21
CA VAL A 176 -9.70 8.57 1.12
C VAL A 176 -11.22 8.58 1.17
N ALA A 177 -11.75 9.03 2.30
CA ALA A 177 -13.16 9.32 2.48
C ALA A 177 -13.34 10.63 3.23
N PHE A 178 -14.30 11.46 2.83
CA PHE A 178 -14.63 12.66 3.59
C PHE A 178 -16.11 12.99 3.53
N ALA A 179 -16.62 13.50 4.65
CA ALA A 179 -17.97 14.05 4.74
C ALA A 179 -17.99 15.47 4.19
N TYR A 180 -18.95 15.74 3.32
CA TYR A 180 -19.03 16.99 2.59
C TYR A 180 -20.48 17.46 2.45
N ASP A 181 -20.72 18.77 2.49
CA ASP A 181 -22.05 19.40 2.46
C ASP A 181 -22.52 19.69 1.01
N THR A 182 -23.72 20.24 0.85
CA THR A 182 -24.31 20.58 -0.45
C THR A 182 -23.42 21.53 -1.26
N ASP A 183 -23.18 21.17 -2.53
CA ASP A 183 -22.73 22.01 -3.66
C ASP A 183 -21.83 21.21 -4.61
N ALA A 184 -21.68 21.69 -5.85
CA ALA A 184 -20.65 21.20 -6.76
C ALA A 184 -19.27 21.67 -6.30
N LYS A 185 -18.33 20.72 -6.17
CA LYS A 185 -16.96 20.99 -5.75
C LYS A 185 -15.98 20.41 -6.74
N ALA A 186 -14.95 21.19 -7.02
CA ALA A 186 -13.87 20.77 -7.89
C ALA A 186 -12.53 21.06 -7.22
N ASN A 187 -11.48 20.37 -7.69
CA ASN A 187 -10.09 20.67 -7.35
C ASN A 187 -9.78 20.55 -5.84
N ILE A 188 -10.53 19.71 -5.11
CA ILE A 188 -10.16 19.28 -3.76
C ILE A 188 -8.83 18.52 -3.86
N ARG A 189 -7.94 18.74 -2.88
CA ARG A 189 -6.60 18.13 -2.88
C ARG A 189 -6.29 17.49 -1.54
N ILE A 190 -5.65 16.34 -1.59
CA ILE A 190 -5.17 15.62 -0.41
C ILE A 190 -3.70 15.93 -0.20
N TYR A 191 -3.32 16.13 1.06
CA TYR A 191 -1.94 16.39 1.46
C TYR A 191 -1.54 15.49 2.62
N THR A 192 -0.25 15.17 2.70
CA THR A 192 0.35 14.47 3.84
C THR A 192 1.52 15.25 4.40
N ASN A 193 1.84 15.00 5.66
CA ASN A 193 2.97 15.61 6.36
C ASN A 193 3.72 14.53 7.14
N PRO A 194 5.05 14.39 7.00
CA PRO A 194 5.83 13.39 7.74
C PRO A 194 5.96 13.71 9.24
N SER A 195 5.21 14.66 9.78
CA SER A 195 5.15 14.99 11.20
C SER A 195 3.72 15.01 11.71
N LYS A 196 3.52 14.48 12.93
CA LYS A 196 2.24 14.54 13.63
C LYS A 196 1.89 15.94 14.13
N THR A 197 2.88 16.82 14.29
CA THR A 197 2.72 18.12 14.99
C THR A 197 3.12 19.32 14.15
N ALA A 198 3.88 19.13 13.06
CA ALA A 198 4.28 20.23 12.20
C ALA A 198 3.08 20.85 11.49
N ARG A 199 3.09 22.18 11.40
CA ARG A 199 2.05 22.98 10.72
C ARG A 199 2.43 23.38 9.31
N THR A 200 3.62 22.98 8.85
CA THR A 200 4.19 23.19 7.51
C THR A 200 4.77 21.86 7.01
N GLY A 201 5.13 21.78 5.73
CA GLY A 201 5.72 20.57 5.14
C GLY A 201 4.70 19.63 4.51
N TYR A 202 3.50 20.12 4.24
CA TYR A 202 2.45 19.35 3.58
C TYR A 202 2.77 19.14 2.09
N VAL A 203 2.68 17.90 1.63
CA VAL A 203 2.95 17.48 0.25
C VAL A 203 1.68 16.90 -0.35
N GLN A 204 1.28 17.40 -1.51
CA GLN A 204 0.09 16.90 -2.21
C GLN A 204 0.24 15.43 -2.58
N GLN A 205 -0.85 14.67 -2.42
CA GLN A 205 -0.97 13.27 -2.83
C GLN A 205 -1.88 13.16 -4.05
N GLY A 206 -1.35 12.61 -5.14
CA GLY A 206 -2.07 12.45 -6.40
C GLY A 206 -2.46 13.77 -7.07
N ASN A 207 -3.26 13.66 -8.12
CA ASN A 207 -3.90 14.78 -8.80
C ASN A 207 -5.05 15.34 -7.94
N PRO A 208 -5.65 16.49 -8.30
CA PRO A 208 -6.88 16.93 -7.65
C PRO A 208 -8.00 15.92 -7.84
N LEU A 209 -8.93 15.86 -6.88
CA LEU A 209 -10.08 14.97 -6.95
C LEU A 209 -10.99 15.37 -8.13
N PRO A 210 -11.68 14.39 -8.75
CA PRO A 210 -12.76 14.65 -9.70
C PRO A 210 -13.79 15.63 -9.11
N ALA A 211 -14.45 16.38 -9.98
CA ALA A 211 -15.53 17.25 -9.54
C ALA A 211 -16.75 16.41 -9.14
N THR A 212 -17.30 16.71 -7.97
CA THR A 212 -18.42 15.94 -7.40
C THR A 212 -19.54 16.90 -7.03
N THR A 213 -20.77 16.50 -7.32
CA THR A 213 -21.97 17.28 -6.97
C THR A 213 -22.81 16.47 -6.02
N VAL A 214 -23.02 16.99 -4.82
CA VAL A 214 -23.86 16.37 -3.80
C VAL A 214 -25.01 17.31 -3.45
N SER A 215 -26.22 16.75 -3.35
CA SER A 215 -27.45 17.49 -3.01
C SER A 215 -27.74 17.52 -1.51
N SER A 216 -26.97 16.79 -0.72
CA SER A 216 -27.06 16.72 0.74
C SER A 216 -25.71 16.35 1.34
N VAL A 217 -25.55 16.58 2.65
CA VAL A 217 -24.41 16.05 3.41
C VAL A 217 -24.25 14.56 3.13
N SER A 218 -23.07 14.17 2.65
CA SER A 218 -22.75 12.79 2.30
C SER A 218 -21.26 12.52 2.45
N VAL A 219 -20.92 11.25 2.68
CA VAL A 219 -19.53 10.80 2.66
C VAL A 219 -19.18 10.41 1.23
N GLN A 220 -18.11 11.01 0.73
CA GLN A 220 -17.55 10.76 -0.58
C GLN A 220 -16.31 9.90 -0.42
N TYR A 221 -16.11 8.93 -1.32
CA TYR A 221 -15.04 7.94 -1.24
C TYR A 221 -14.23 7.93 -2.53
N TYR A 222 -12.91 7.88 -2.42
CA TYR A 222 -12.01 7.87 -3.58
C TYR A 222 -10.87 6.90 -3.38
N VAL A 223 -10.37 6.35 -4.48
CA VAL A 223 -9.15 5.54 -4.55
C VAL A 223 -8.17 6.17 -5.53
N ASN A 224 -6.88 6.20 -5.20
CA ASN A 224 -5.82 6.73 -6.06
C ASN A 224 -5.23 5.61 -6.92
N LYS A 225 -5.15 5.83 -8.23
CA LYS A 225 -4.53 4.90 -9.16
C LYS A 225 -3.01 5.01 -9.10
N GLY A 226 -2.32 3.92 -8.79
CA GLY A 226 -0.89 3.77 -9.06
C GLY A 226 0.05 4.62 -8.20
N VAL A 227 -0.28 4.84 -6.92
CA VAL A 227 0.49 5.68 -5.96
C VAL A 227 2.01 5.42 -6.01
N SER A 228 2.80 6.19 -6.75
CA SER A 228 4.17 5.75 -7.09
C SER A 228 5.20 5.80 -5.95
N SER A 229 4.88 6.44 -4.83
CA SER A 229 5.80 6.68 -3.72
C SER A 229 5.14 6.53 -2.36
N VAL A 230 5.94 6.12 -1.37
CA VAL A 230 5.55 6.19 0.05
C VAL A 230 5.10 7.62 0.39
N SER A 231 3.92 7.74 1.01
CA SER A 231 3.32 9.03 1.32
C SER A 231 4.03 9.78 2.44
N VAL A 232 4.59 9.05 3.42
CA VAL A 232 5.41 9.60 4.51
C VAL A 232 6.46 8.58 5.00
N ALA A 233 7.71 9.02 5.17
CA ALA A 233 8.78 8.18 5.71
C ALA A 233 8.68 7.96 7.23
N THR A 234 7.99 8.86 7.93
CA THR A 234 7.74 8.85 9.38
C THR A 234 6.25 9.02 9.64
N ALA A 235 5.78 8.56 10.80
CA ALA A 235 4.37 8.68 11.15
C ALA A 235 3.94 10.15 11.15
N GLY A 236 2.84 10.44 10.47
CA GLY A 236 2.51 11.77 9.99
C GLY A 236 1.05 12.15 10.17
N ASN A 237 0.69 13.27 9.55
CA ASN A 237 -0.67 13.78 9.51
C ASN A 237 -1.17 13.90 8.07
N MET A 238 -2.48 13.94 7.90
CA MET A 238 -3.13 14.25 6.63
C MET A 238 -3.79 15.63 6.69
N ALA A 239 -3.88 16.27 5.53
CA ALA A 239 -4.64 17.49 5.36
C ALA A 239 -5.48 17.41 4.08
N ILE A 240 -6.57 18.16 4.08
CA ILE A 240 -7.46 18.33 2.93
C ILE A 240 -7.54 19.82 2.62
N PHE A 241 -7.35 20.15 1.34
CA PHE A 241 -7.54 21.47 0.79
C PHE A 241 -8.83 21.53 0.00
N ASP A 242 -9.66 22.49 0.34
CA ASP A 242 -10.89 22.81 -0.36
C ASP A 242 -10.78 24.22 -0.95
N PRO A 243 -10.74 24.35 -2.29
CA PRO A 243 -10.66 25.64 -2.95
C PRO A 243 -12.01 26.37 -3.08
N ASN A 244 -13.13 25.76 -2.68
CA ASN A 244 -14.47 26.24 -3.06
C ASN A 244 -15.07 27.15 -1.99
N THR A 245 -15.60 28.30 -2.38
CA THR A 245 -15.89 29.44 -1.48
C THR A 245 -17.09 29.28 -0.55
N ASN A 246 -17.86 28.19 -0.59
CA ASN A 246 -19.08 27.99 0.20
C ASN A 246 -19.19 26.57 0.78
N THR A 247 -19.76 26.46 2.00
CA THR A 247 -20.22 25.24 2.71
C THR A 247 -19.50 23.97 2.28
N GLY A 248 -18.26 23.85 2.75
CA GLY A 248 -17.36 22.86 2.21
C GLY A 248 -17.31 21.55 2.99
N LEU A 249 -16.21 21.36 3.71
CA LEU A 249 -15.94 20.17 4.50
C LEU A 249 -16.86 20.09 5.72
N CYS A 250 -17.54 18.96 5.90
CA CYS A 250 -18.32 18.73 7.12
C CYS A 250 -17.38 18.52 8.30
N THR A 251 -17.66 19.26 9.37
CA THR A 251 -17.00 19.07 10.66
C THR A 251 -17.95 18.34 11.61
N LYS A 252 -17.36 17.67 12.59
CA LYS A 252 -18.05 17.24 13.80
C LYS A 252 -17.46 18.00 14.97
N ILE A 253 -18.33 18.52 15.83
CA ILE A 253 -17.91 19.21 17.04
C ILE A 253 -17.57 18.16 18.11
N PHE A 254 -16.31 18.18 18.58
CA PHE A 254 -15.84 17.39 19.72
C PHE A 254 -15.29 18.34 20.78
N THR A 255 -15.52 18.03 22.05
CA THR A 255 -15.07 18.88 23.17
C THR A 255 -13.56 18.86 23.39
N ASN A 256 -12.76 18.02 22.72
CA ASN A 256 -11.32 17.88 22.97
C ASN A 256 -10.48 17.52 21.72
N ILE A 257 -11.03 17.64 20.50
CA ILE A 257 -10.28 17.36 19.26
C ILE A 257 -10.27 18.63 18.44
N GLY A 258 -9.08 19.01 17.99
CA GLY A 258 -8.88 20.23 17.24
C GLY A 258 -8.60 20.02 15.77
N ILE A 259 -8.54 21.14 15.07
CA ILE A 259 -8.11 21.29 13.68
C ILE A 259 -7.08 22.41 13.59
N TYR A 260 -6.05 22.17 12.78
CA TYR A 260 -5.18 23.22 12.27
C TYR A 260 -5.64 23.62 10.88
N TYR A 261 -5.69 24.92 10.59
CA TYR A 261 -6.09 25.39 9.26
C TYR A 261 -5.44 26.71 8.88
N VAL A 262 -5.50 27.05 7.60
CA VAL A 262 -5.24 28.41 7.10
C VAL A 262 -6.08 28.69 5.86
N GLN A 263 -6.56 29.92 5.76
CA GLN A 263 -7.22 30.42 4.55
C GLN A 263 -6.16 30.91 3.59
N THR A 264 -6.13 30.36 2.38
CA THR A 264 -5.05 30.67 1.42
C THR A 264 -5.37 31.84 0.51
N GLY A 265 -6.65 32.26 0.44
CA GLY A 265 -7.12 33.26 -0.52
C GLY A 265 -7.49 32.63 -1.87
N ALA A 266 -8.40 33.28 -2.60
CA ALA A 266 -8.94 32.75 -3.86
C ALA A 266 -7.83 32.44 -4.87
N GLY A 267 -7.85 31.24 -5.46
CA GLY A 267 -6.86 30.80 -6.45
C GLY A 267 -5.50 30.37 -5.89
N VAL A 268 -5.26 30.47 -4.58
CA VAL A 268 -3.98 30.08 -3.98
C VAL A 268 -4.01 28.61 -3.58
N ILE A 269 -3.17 27.82 -4.24
CA ILE A 269 -2.96 26.40 -3.95
C ILE A 269 -1.89 26.25 -2.84
N PRO A 270 -2.17 25.50 -1.75
CA PRO A 270 -1.19 25.23 -0.72
C PRO A 270 0.07 24.55 -1.25
N ASN A 271 1.21 24.92 -0.69
CA ASN A 271 2.50 24.31 -0.94
C ASN A 271 3.16 23.88 0.39
N SER A 272 4.37 23.33 0.32
CA SER A 272 5.07 22.83 1.51
C SER A 272 5.42 23.92 2.54
N SER A 273 5.43 25.20 2.16
CA SER A 273 5.65 26.33 3.07
C SER A 273 4.36 26.87 3.69
N THR A 274 3.19 26.43 3.24
CA THR A 274 1.90 26.85 3.82
C THR A 274 1.83 26.43 5.29
N ASN A 275 1.58 27.40 6.17
CA ASN A 275 1.53 27.20 7.62
C ASN A 275 0.08 27.21 8.14
N LEU A 276 -0.35 26.10 8.73
CA LEU A 276 -1.67 25.94 9.35
C LEU A 276 -1.70 26.63 10.73
N ASN A 277 -1.72 27.96 10.75
CA ASN A 277 -1.60 28.75 11.98
C ASN A 277 -2.93 28.92 12.76
N GLY A 278 -4.07 28.75 12.10
CA GLY A 278 -5.39 28.75 12.73
C GLY A 278 -5.63 27.49 13.53
N THR A 279 -6.34 27.64 14.65
CA THR A 279 -6.76 26.53 15.52
C THR A 279 -8.24 26.63 15.83
N ASN A 280 -8.95 25.52 15.77
CA ASN A 280 -10.27 25.39 16.40
C ASN A 280 -10.25 24.08 17.19
N ASN A 281 -10.39 24.17 18.52
CA ASN A 281 -10.26 23.05 19.45
C ASN A 281 -11.59 22.35 19.74
N ALA A 282 -12.65 22.74 19.03
CA ALA A 282 -13.99 22.21 19.22
C ALA A 282 -14.50 21.52 17.95
N SER A 283 -13.63 21.17 16.99
CA SER A 283 -14.07 20.65 15.70
C SER A 283 -13.05 19.70 15.09
N THR A 284 -13.55 18.68 14.42
CA THR A 284 -12.76 17.72 13.63
C THR A 284 -13.37 17.62 12.25
N VAL A 285 -12.56 17.70 11.21
CA VAL A 285 -13.01 17.44 9.85
C VAL A 285 -13.24 15.94 9.69
N GLY A 286 -14.40 15.56 9.17
CA GLY A 286 -14.71 14.16 8.86
C GLY A 286 -13.93 13.70 7.63
N PHE A 287 -12.61 13.51 7.75
CA PHE A 287 -11.71 13.10 6.68
C PHE A 287 -10.82 11.94 7.13
N GLN A 288 -10.91 10.82 6.42
CA GLN A 288 -10.25 9.55 6.69
C GLN A 288 -9.42 9.12 5.46
N GLY A 289 -8.34 8.38 5.70
CA GLY A 289 -7.55 7.74 4.66
C GLY A 289 -7.30 6.27 4.96
N LEU A 290 -7.08 5.49 3.90
CA LEU A 290 -6.54 4.12 3.96
C LEU A 290 -5.13 4.11 3.41
N ALA A 291 -4.21 3.57 4.19
CA ALA A 291 -2.82 3.45 3.82
C ALA A 291 -2.32 2.01 3.98
N THR A 292 -1.45 1.55 3.07
CA THR A 292 -0.87 0.19 3.13
C THR A 292 0.65 0.26 3.10
N THR A 293 1.33 -0.71 3.72
CA THR A 293 2.78 -0.89 3.58
C THR A 293 3.16 -1.63 2.30
N THR A 294 2.19 -2.21 1.59
CA THR A 294 2.40 -3.06 0.42
C THR A 294 1.99 -2.33 -0.84
N LYS A 295 2.94 -2.15 -1.77
CA LYS A 295 2.66 -1.57 -3.09
C LYS A 295 1.68 -2.50 -3.85
N GLN A 296 0.50 -2.00 -4.22
CA GLN A 296 -0.56 -2.82 -4.87
C GLN A 296 -0.50 -2.79 -6.40
N TRP A 297 0.22 -1.82 -6.96
CA TRP A 297 0.32 -1.57 -8.40
C TRP A 297 1.71 -1.97 -8.92
N SER A 298 1.74 -2.58 -10.10
CA SER A 298 2.96 -2.86 -10.87
C SER A 298 3.39 -1.61 -11.64
#